data_AF-A0A0K8UI35-F1
#
_entry.id   AF-A0A0K8UI35-F1
#
_cell.length_a   1.000
_cell.length_b   1.000
_cell.length_c   1.000
_cell.angle_alpha   90.00
_cell.angle_beta   90.00
_cell.angle_gamma   90.00
#
_symmetry.space_group_name_H-M   'P 1'
#
loop_
_entity.id
_entity.type
_entity.pdbx_description
1 polymer ?
#
loop_
_entity_poly.entity_id
_entity_poly.type
_entity_poly.pdbx_seq_one_letter_code
_entity_poly.pdbx_strand_id
1 'polypeptide(L)'
;MLTVNPNKRITAAEALKHPWICQRERVASVVHRQETVDCLKKFNARRKLKGAILTTMLATRNFSSRSMITKKGEGSQVKESTDSSSTTLEDDDVKERILRVCCICHKSTET
;
A
#
# COMPACT_ATOMS: atom_id res chain seq x y z
N MET A 1 -23.37 11.48 -1.67
CA MET A 1 -22.14 10.98 -0.99
C MET A 1 -21.08 12.07 -0.90
N LEU A 2 -20.70 12.71 -2.01
CA LEU A 2 -19.73 13.81 -2.05
C LEU A 2 -20.34 15.20 -1.71
N THR A 3 -21.28 15.24 -0.75
CA THR A 3 -21.86 16.50 -0.26
C THR A 3 -20.91 17.09 0.78
N VAL A 4 -20.49 18.35 0.58
CA VAL A 4 -19.51 19.02 1.47
C VAL A 4 -20.05 19.11 2.90
N ASN A 5 -21.27 19.63 3.07
CA ASN A 5 -21.91 19.72 4.37
C ASN A 5 -22.23 18.31 4.92
N PRO A 6 -21.67 17.90 6.07
CA PRO A 6 -21.88 16.56 6.63
C PRO A 6 -23.32 16.33 7.08
N ASN A 7 -24.00 17.36 7.59
CA ASN A 7 -25.37 17.24 8.11
C ASN A 7 -26.41 17.02 7.00
N LYS A 8 -26.04 17.29 5.75
CA LYS A 8 -26.88 17.07 4.55
C LYS A 8 -26.37 15.92 3.70
N ARG A 9 -25.35 15.18 4.16
CA ARG A 9 -24.77 14.07 3.41
C ARG A 9 -25.60 12.82 3.64
N ILE A 10 -25.93 12.13 2.55
CA ILE A 10 -26.65 10.85 2.59
C ILE A 10 -25.95 9.86 3.53
N THR A 11 -26.75 9.20 4.38
CA THR A 11 -26.29 8.15 5.28
C THR A 11 -26.16 6.81 4.54
N ALA A 12 -25.45 5.84 5.13
CA ALA A 12 -25.28 4.53 4.52
C ALA A 12 -26.63 3.80 4.31
N ALA A 13 -27.54 3.88 5.29
CA ALA A 13 -28.85 3.25 5.20
C ALA A 13 -29.73 3.85 4.10
N GLU A 14 -29.65 5.16 3.89
CA GLU A 14 -30.35 5.84 2.80
C GLU A 14 -29.74 5.50 1.43
N ALA A 15 -28.41 5.42 1.34
CA ALA A 15 -27.73 5.05 0.10
C ALA A 15 -28.12 3.65 -0.36
N LEU A 16 -28.23 2.67 0.56
CA LEU A 16 -28.66 1.32 0.22
C LEU A 16 -30.07 1.28 -0.38
N LYS A 17 -30.98 2.17 0.04
CA LYS A 17 -32.35 2.29 -0.48
C LYS A 17 -32.42 2.97 -1.86
N HIS A 18 -31.33 3.55 -2.35
CA HIS A 18 -31.33 4.29 -3.60
C HIS A 18 -31.60 3.35 -4.79
N PRO A 19 -32.45 3.70 -5.77
CA PRO A 19 -32.84 2.80 -6.87
C PRO A 19 -31.66 2.26 -7.69
N TRP A 20 -30.60 3.05 -7.86
CA TRP A 20 -29.37 2.60 -8.51
C TRP A 20 -28.73 1.38 -7.83
N ILE A 21 -28.92 1.23 -6.51
CA ILE A 21 -28.42 0.12 -5.70
C ILE A 21 -29.51 -0.95 -5.52
N CYS A 22 -30.70 -0.60 -5.01
CA CYS A 22 -31.79 -1.55 -4.76
C CYS A 22 -32.35 -2.23 -6.02
N GLN A 23 -32.34 -1.54 -7.17
CA GLN A 23 -32.96 -1.99 -8.41
C GLN A 23 -31.94 -1.99 -9.55
N ARG A 24 -30.71 -2.44 -9.23
CA ARG A 24 -29.56 -2.40 -10.12
C ARG A 24 -29.86 -2.97 -11.50
N GLU A 25 -30.57 -4.10 -11.57
CA GLU A 25 -30.87 -4.79 -12.84
C GLU A 25 -31.66 -3.95 -13.83
N ARG A 26 -32.50 -3.03 -13.34
CA ARG A 26 -33.35 -2.17 -14.19
C ARG A 26 -32.72 -0.81 -14.46
N VAL A 27 -31.95 -0.30 -13.49
CA VAL A 27 -31.48 1.10 -13.49
C VAL A 27 -30.03 1.23 -13.93
N ALA A 28 -29.19 0.22 -13.68
CA ALA A 28 -27.78 0.26 -14.06
C ALA A 28 -27.59 -0.20 -15.51
N SER A 29 -26.69 0.47 -16.23
CA SER A 29 -26.32 0.10 -17.58
C SER A 29 -25.50 -1.20 -17.61
N VAL A 30 -25.84 -2.08 -18.56
CA VAL A 30 -25.10 -3.32 -18.85
C VAL A 30 -24.06 -3.16 -19.97
N VAL A 31 -23.84 -1.93 -20.44
CA VAL A 31 -22.89 -1.66 -21.52
C VAL A 31 -21.47 -1.94 -21.04
N HIS A 32 -20.72 -2.69 -21.85
CA HIS A 32 -19.31 -2.91 -21.61
C HIS A 32 -18.52 -1.60 -21.80
N ARG A 33 -17.88 -1.11 -20.74
CA ARG A 33 -17.14 0.16 -20.73
C ARG A 33 -15.63 -0.08 -20.79
N GLN A 34 -15.14 -0.43 -21.97
CA GLN A 34 -13.73 -0.79 -22.16
C GLN A 34 -12.74 0.31 -21.75
N GLU A 35 -13.01 1.57 -22.11
CA GLU A 35 -12.16 2.71 -21.73
C GLU A 35 -12.00 2.85 -20.20
N THR A 36 -13.07 2.55 -19.46
CA THR A 36 -13.03 2.56 -17.99
C THR A 36 -12.11 1.47 -17.45
N VAL A 37 -12.17 0.26 -18.03
CA VAL A 37 -11.30 -0.86 -17.65
C VAL A 37 -9.83 -0.50 -17.89
N ASP A 38 -9.51 0.12 -19.03
CA ASP A 38 -8.13 0.47 -19.36
C ASP A 38 -7.59 1.63 -18.50
N CYS A 39 -8.44 2.61 -18.18
CA CYS A 39 -8.11 3.64 -17.20
C CYS A 39 -7.85 3.04 -15.81
N LEU A 40 -8.67 2.08 -15.37
CA LEU A 40 -8.55 1.44 -14.07
C LEU A 40 -7.25 0.62 -13.93
N LYS A 41 -6.82 -0.06 -15.00
CA LYS A 41 -5.53 -0.76 -15.05
C LYS A 41 -4.36 0.21 -14.82
N LYS A 42 -4.34 1.35 -15.53
CA LYS A 42 -3.31 2.39 -15.37
C LYS A 42 -3.32 2.99 -13.96
N PHE A 43 -4.50 3.26 -13.42
CA PHE A 43 -4.67 3.79 -12.06
C PHE A 43 -4.10 2.82 -11.01
N ASN A 44 -4.45 1.54 -11.09
CA ASN A 44 -3.98 0.53 -10.16
C ASN A 44 -2.46 0.32 -10.24
N ALA A 45 -1.87 0.32 -11.44
CA ALA A 45 -0.42 0.27 -11.60
C ALA A 45 0.26 1.47 -10.92
N ARG A 46 -0.26 2.69 -11.13
CA ARG A 46 0.24 3.91 -10.49
C ARG A 46 0.12 3.86 -8.97
N ARG A 47 -1.01 3.34 -8.45
CA ARG A 47 -1.25 3.16 -7.02
C ARG A 47 -0.26 2.16 -6.40
N LYS A 48 -0.02 1.02 -7.06
CA LYS A 48 0.98 0.02 -6.63
C LYS A 48 2.39 0.59 -6.58
N LEU A 49 2.79 1.34 -7.60
CA LEU A 49 4.11 1.99 -7.64
C LEU A 49 4.30 2.97 -6.48
N LYS A 50 3.29 3.82 -6.20
CA LYS A 50 3.34 4.74 -5.06
C LYS A 50 3.51 4.01 -3.72
N GLY A 51 2.81 2.89 -3.53
CA GLY A 51 2.96 2.05 -2.33
C GLY A 51 4.35 1.42 -2.23
N ALA A 52 4.87 0.88 -3.32
CA ALA A 52 6.21 0.29 -3.37
C ALA A 52 7.30 1.32 -3.01
N ILE A 53 7.24 2.53 -3.56
CA ILE A 53 8.19 3.61 -3.25
C ILE A 53 8.16 3.95 -1.76
N LEU A 54 6.96 4.10 -1.17
CA LEU A 54 6.84 4.41 0.26
C LEU A 54 7.45 3.31 1.14
N THR A 55 7.23 2.04 0.79
CA THR A 55 7.85 0.90 1.47
C THR A 55 9.37 0.94 1.37
N THR A 56 9.92 1.21 0.18
CA THR A 56 11.36 1.35 -0.01
C THR A 56 11.93 2.50 0.82
N MET A 57 11.27 3.66 0.85
CA MET A 57 11.70 4.81 1.66
C MET A 57 11.73 4.47 3.17
N LEU A 58 10.76 3.69 3.66
CA LEU A 58 10.75 3.26 5.06
C LEU A 58 11.86 2.26 5.34
N ALA A 59 12.09 1.29 4.45
CA ALA A 59 13.19 0.34 4.58
C ALA A 59 14.54 1.08 4.62
N THR A 60 14.84 1.89 3.61
CA THR A 60 16.12 2.61 3.50
C THR A 60 16.35 3.60 4.63
N ARG A 61 15.29 4.25 5.15
CA ARG A 61 15.41 5.12 6.33
C ARG A 61 15.76 4.33 7.60
N ASN A 62 15.21 3.13 7.79
CA ASN A 62 15.58 2.27 8.92
C ASN A 62 17.02 1.74 8.81
N PHE A 63 17.50 1.43 7.59
CA PHE A 63 18.89 1.01 7.36
C PHE A 63 19.91 2.14 7.62
N SER A 64 19.61 3.39 7.20
CA SER A 64 20.50 4.54 7.47
C SER A 64 20.58 4.91 8.96
N SER A 65 19.53 4.68 9.76
CA SER A 65 19.55 4.92 11.21
C SER A 65 20.36 3.87 11.98
N ARG A 66 20.50 2.65 11.46
CA ARG A 66 21.35 1.60 12.06
C ARG A 66 22.83 1.71 11.69
N SER A 67 23.14 2.31 10.53
CA SER A 67 24.52 2.51 10.07
C SER A 67 25.33 3.47 10.97
N MET A 68 24.68 4.35 11.75
CA MET A 68 25.38 5.29 12.64
C MET A 68 25.78 4.73 14.02
N ILE A 69 25.42 3.49 14.39
CA ILE A 69 25.70 2.94 15.73
C ILE A 69 26.93 2.01 15.81
N THR A 70 27.65 1.79 14.70
CA THR A 70 28.89 0.99 14.69
C THR A 70 30.18 1.82 14.69
N LYS A 71 30.13 3.16 14.75
CA LYS A 71 31.33 4.00 14.94
C LYS A 71 31.64 4.25 16.41
N LYS A 72 32.06 3.21 17.15
CA LYS A 72 33.01 3.38 18.25
C LYS A 72 33.70 2.05 18.61
N GLY A 73 34.90 1.86 18.08
CA GLY A 73 35.77 0.72 18.39
C GLY A 73 37.01 0.79 17.51
N GLU A 74 38.12 1.15 18.12
CA GLU A 74 39.42 1.51 17.54
C GLU A 74 40.19 0.28 17.03
N GLY A 75 40.89 0.38 15.90
CA GLY A 75 42.06 -0.46 15.60
C GLY A 75 42.03 -1.36 14.35
N SER A 76 42.83 -0.97 13.36
CA SER A 76 43.73 -1.82 12.55
C SER A 76 43.21 -2.87 11.54
N GLN A 77 43.61 -2.65 10.28
CA GLN A 77 44.16 -3.62 9.31
C GLN A 77 43.23 -4.64 8.58
N VAL A 78 43.05 -4.37 7.28
CA VAL A 78 43.04 -5.29 6.11
C VAL A 78 42.25 -6.63 6.22
N LYS A 79 41.20 -6.80 5.38
CA LYS A 79 41.11 -7.81 4.29
C LYS A 79 39.65 -8.04 3.83
N GLU A 80 39.56 -8.33 2.55
CA GLU A 80 38.41 -8.68 1.72
C GLU A 80 37.65 -9.94 2.21
N SER A 81 36.38 -10.01 1.81
CA SER A 81 35.47 -11.16 1.82
C SER A 81 35.02 -11.69 3.18
N THR A 82 33.71 -11.66 3.43
CA THR A 82 32.86 -12.87 3.56
C THR A 82 31.55 -12.47 4.20
N ASP A 83 30.49 -12.94 3.56
CA ASP A 83 29.09 -12.80 3.91
C ASP A 83 28.77 -13.24 5.34
N SER A 84 27.64 -12.75 5.85
CA SER A 84 26.94 -13.19 7.06
C SER A 84 27.48 -12.74 8.42
N SER A 85 26.81 -11.75 9.00
CA SER A 85 26.63 -11.65 10.45
C SER A 85 25.16 -11.43 10.74
N SER A 86 24.60 -12.41 11.44
CA SER A 86 23.20 -12.59 11.82
C SER A 86 22.63 -11.44 12.64
N THR A 87 21.42 -10.98 12.29
CA THR A 87 20.47 -10.38 13.24
C THR A 87 19.06 -10.96 13.00
N THR A 88 18.88 -12.23 13.39
CA THR A 88 17.67 -13.03 13.15
C THR A 88 16.47 -12.71 14.05
N LEU A 89 16.33 -11.50 14.58
CA LEU A 89 15.22 -11.17 15.50
C LEU A 89 14.42 -9.91 15.15
N GLU A 90 14.76 -9.20 14.07
CA GLU A 90 14.04 -7.96 13.68
C GLU A 90 13.67 -7.90 12.19
N ASP A 91 14.13 -8.84 11.38
CA ASP A 91 13.71 -8.99 9.98
C ASP A 91 12.25 -9.42 9.84
N ASP A 92 11.74 -10.23 10.78
CA ASP A 92 10.35 -10.68 10.76
C ASP A 92 9.35 -9.54 10.92
N ASP A 93 9.65 -8.52 11.74
CA ASP A 93 8.75 -7.38 11.99
C ASP A 93 8.70 -6.40 10.79
N VAL A 94 9.85 -6.22 10.12
CA VAL A 94 9.94 -5.44 8.88
C VAL A 94 9.28 -6.19 7.73
N LYS A 95 9.52 -7.49 7.63
CA LYS A 95 8.89 -8.36 6.63
C LYS A 95 7.38 -8.45 6.87
N GLU A 96 6.91 -8.47 8.11
CA GLU A 96 5.49 -8.44 8.47
C GLU A 96 4.87 -7.10 8.12
N ARG A 97 5.55 -5.97 8.36
CA ARG A 97 5.06 -4.65 7.92
C ARG A 97 5.04 -4.51 6.40
N ILE A 98 6.06 -5.03 5.70
CA ILE A 98 6.09 -5.08 4.24
C ILE A 98 4.98 -5.99 3.72
N LEU A 99 4.76 -7.15 4.33
CA LEU A 99 3.66 -8.06 4.00
C LEU A 99 2.31 -7.40 4.26
N ARG A 100 2.11 -6.74 5.40
CA ARG A 100 0.86 -6.02 5.71
C ARG A 100 0.59 -4.92 4.69
N VAL A 101 1.59 -4.12 4.32
CA VAL A 101 1.44 -3.09 3.28
C VAL A 101 1.19 -3.71 1.91
N CYS A 102 1.89 -4.79 1.55
CA CYS A 102 1.65 -5.53 0.30
C CYS A 102 0.25 -6.14 0.25
N CYS A 103 -0.21 -6.75 1.35
CA CYS A 103 -1.55 -7.28 1.53
C CYS A 103 -2.62 -6.19 1.49
N ILE A 104 -2.37 -5.00 2.07
CA ILE A 104 -3.25 -3.84 1.93
C ILE A 104 -3.30 -3.39 0.47
N CYS A 105 -2.15 -3.31 -0.21
CA CYS A 105 -2.10 -2.96 -1.63
C CYS A 105 -2.85 -3.97 -2.51
N HIS A 106 -2.79 -5.27 -2.18
CA HIS A 106 -3.48 -6.38 -2.84
C HIS A 106 -4.99 -6.37 -2.56
N LYS A 107 -5.41 -6.23 -1.29
CA LYS A 107 -6.83 -6.13 -0.92
C LYS A 107 -7.50 -4.89 -1.53
N SER A 108 -6.79 -3.78 -1.66
CA SER A 108 -7.31 -2.59 -2.37
C SER A 108 -7.36 -2.72 -3.91
N THR A 109 -6.95 -3.85 -4.50
CA THR A 109 -7.14 -4.14 -5.94
C THR A 109 -8.29 -5.10 -6.23
N GLU A 110 -8.84 -5.78 -5.22
CA GLU A 110 -9.90 -6.79 -5.38
C GLU A 110 -11.32 -6.24 -5.15
N THR A 111 -11.46 -4.93 -4.93
CA THR A 111 -12.72 -4.18 -4.89
C THR A 111 -12.78 -3.17 -6.01
#